data_AF-A0A4U0NDP6-F1
#
_entry.id   AF-A0A4U0NDP6-F1
#
_cell.length_a   1.000
_cell.length_b   1.000
_cell.length_c   1.000
_cell.angle_alpha   90.00
_cell.angle_beta   90.00
_cell.angle_gamma   90.00
#
_symmetry.space_group_name_H-M   'P 1'
#
loop_
_entity.id
_entity.type
_entity.pdbx_description
1 polymer ?
#
loop_
_entity_poly.entity_id
_entity_poly.type
_entity_poly.pdbx_seq_one_letter_code
_entity_poly.pdbx_strand_id
1 'polypeptide(L)'
;MLSRQRTTAAAGTALAGLLLAAAPAVAHSAAPTAAPSSAVVQSMRGYCGYYDFSKTTRRGDVGNRVKEVQCIINGWAGGEVLDVDGEFGPRTASWVVDFQEMNGLRGDGVVGPETWAALRSL
;
A
#
# COMPACT_ATOMS: atom_id res chain seq x y z
N MET A 1 -56.97 68.49 32.19
CA MET A 1 -56.91 68.91 30.78
C MET A 1 -56.42 67.74 29.94
N LEU A 2 -57.03 67.59 28.77
CA LEU A 2 -56.69 66.74 27.61
C LEU A 2 -55.17 66.46 27.46
N SER A 3 -54.66 65.42 26.83
CA SER A 3 -55.14 64.27 26.05
C SER A 3 -53.92 63.85 25.22
N ARG A 4 -53.84 62.57 24.81
CA ARG A 4 -53.18 62.13 23.55
C ARG A 4 -51.64 62.27 23.50
N GLN A 5 -50.87 61.53 22.73
CA GLN A 5 -50.95 60.37 21.84
C GLN A 5 -49.51 60.25 21.30
N ARG A 6 -48.95 59.06 21.12
CA ARG A 6 -48.79 58.36 19.82
C ARG A 6 -47.32 58.25 19.42
N THR A 7 -46.95 57.00 19.24
CA THR A 7 -45.91 56.44 18.37
C THR A 7 -45.93 57.02 16.95
N THR A 8 -44.76 57.25 16.37
CA THR A 8 -44.50 57.08 14.92
C THR A 8 -43.02 56.81 14.64
N ALA A 9 -42.79 55.92 13.67
CA ALA A 9 -41.53 55.37 13.19
C ALA A 9 -40.86 56.21 12.07
N ALA A 10 -39.59 55.94 11.76
CA ALA A 10 -38.94 56.09 10.45
C ALA A 10 -37.64 55.25 10.47
N ALA A 11 -37.51 54.16 9.72
CA ALA A 11 -37.13 54.09 8.29
C ALA A 11 -35.68 54.53 8.03
N GLY A 12 -34.73 53.60 8.20
CA GLY A 12 -33.31 53.77 7.84
C GLY A 12 -32.99 53.03 6.54
N THR A 13 -32.50 53.76 5.55
CA THR A 13 -32.04 53.28 4.24
C THR A 13 -30.62 52.71 4.34
N ALA A 14 -30.43 51.44 3.96
CA ALA A 14 -29.12 50.85 3.79
C ALA A 14 -28.87 50.60 2.29
N LEU A 15 -27.81 51.21 1.76
CA LEU A 15 -27.31 51.02 0.40
C LEU A 15 -26.69 49.62 0.30
N ALA A 16 -27.33 48.72 -0.44
CA ALA A 16 -26.79 47.41 -0.78
C ALA A 16 -25.83 47.55 -1.97
N GLY A 17 -24.54 47.68 -1.68
CA GLY A 17 -23.48 47.33 -2.62
C GLY A 17 -23.16 45.84 -2.48
N LEU A 18 -23.12 45.10 -3.59
CA LEU A 18 -22.26 43.92 -3.66
C LEU A 18 -21.93 43.61 -5.13
N LEU A 19 -20.65 43.79 -5.44
CA LEU A 19 -20.03 43.51 -6.74
C LEU A 19 -20.13 42.01 -7.05
N LEU A 20 -20.51 41.70 -8.29
CA LEU A 20 -20.57 40.35 -8.83
C LEU A 20 -19.13 39.86 -9.13
N ALA A 21 -18.44 39.33 -8.12
CA ALA A 21 -17.17 38.63 -8.33
C ALA A 21 -17.44 37.18 -8.77
N ALA A 22 -17.41 36.94 -10.08
CA ALA A 22 -17.43 35.60 -10.64
C ALA A 22 -16.08 34.91 -10.36
N ALA A 23 -16.06 34.01 -9.37
CA ALA A 23 -14.95 33.10 -9.16
C ALA A 23 -15.09 31.88 -10.10
N PRO A 24 -14.03 31.44 -10.81
CA PRO A 24 -14.08 30.18 -11.53
C PRO A 24 -14.10 29.03 -10.52
N ALA A 25 -15.17 28.23 -10.58
CA ALA A 25 -15.26 26.98 -9.84
C ALA A 25 -14.08 26.08 -10.24
N VAL A 26 -13.24 25.74 -9.28
CA VAL A 26 -12.22 24.70 -9.44
C VAL A 26 -12.97 23.37 -9.56
N ALA A 27 -13.17 22.92 -10.80
CA ALA A 27 -13.67 21.59 -11.08
C ALA A 27 -12.67 20.57 -10.53
N HIS A 28 -12.95 20.03 -9.35
CA HIS A 28 -12.29 18.81 -8.88
C HIS A 28 -12.75 17.70 -9.81
N SER A 29 -11.88 17.31 -10.74
CA SER A 29 -12.07 16.10 -11.54
C SER A 29 -12.03 14.90 -10.60
N ALA A 30 -13.19 14.46 -10.15
CA ALA A 30 -13.40 13.15 -9.59
C ALA A 30 -13.80 12.20 -10.73
N ALA A 31 -12.84 11.41 -11.22
CA ALA A 31 -13.07 10.19 -12.00
C ALA A 31 -11.76 9.39 -12.14
N PRO A 32 -11.81 8.06 -12.30
CA PRO A 32 -12.62 7.06 -11.63
C PRO A 32 -11.74 6.13 -10.77
N THR A 33 -12.28 5.57 -9.69
CA THR A 33 -11.68 4.41 -8.99
C THR A 33 -11.84 3.15 -9.84
N ALA A 34 -11.06 3.06 -10.91
CA ALA A 34 -10.82 1.79 -11.57
C ALA A 34 -10.00 0.92 -10.60
N ALA A 35 -10.54 -0.25 -10.23
CA ALA A 35 -9.76 -1.29 -9.59
C ALA A 35 -8.46 -1.52 -10.41
N PRO A 36 -7.32 -1.82 -9.78
CA PRO A 36 -6.10 -2.09 -10.52
C PRO A 36 -6.37 -3.24 -11.50
N SER A 37 -6.15 -2.98 -12.79
CA SER A 37 -6.24 -4.02 -13.82
C SER A 37 -5.26 -5.15 -13.47
N SER A 38 -5.61 -6.41 -13.76
CA SER A 38 -4.75 -7.58 -13.52
C SER A 38 -3.33 -7.43 -14.09
N ALA A 39 -3.12 -6.54 -15.07
CA ALA A 39 -1.80 -6.16 -15.55
C ALA A 39 -0.89 -5.49 -14.50
N VAL A 40 -1.44 -4.71 -13.55
CA VAL A 40 -0.68 -4.16 -12.41
C VAL A 40 -0.33 -5.26 -11.41
N VAL A 41 -1.24 -6.22 -11.19
CA VAL A 41 -0.97 -7.41 -10.37
C VAL A 41 0.08 -8.31 -11.04
N GLN A 42 0.09 -8.40 -12.37
CA GLN A 42 1.13 -9.07 -13.17
C GLN A 42 2.47 -8.30 -13.09
N SER A 43 2.42 -6.97 -13.01
CA SER A 43 3.59 -6.12 -12.83
C SER A 43 4.22 -6.25 -11.44
N MET A 44 3.42 -6.56 -10.40
CA MET A 44 3.90 -6.86 -9.05
C MET A 44 4.54 -8.26 -8.98
N ARG A 45 3.92 -9.25 -9.65
CA ARG A 45 4.56 -10.53 -10.04
C ARG A 45 5.77 -10.36 -10.96
N GLY A 46 6.07 -9.12 -11.37
CA GLY A 46 7.22 -8.78 -12.20
C GLY A 46 8.45 -8.33 -11.41
N TYR A 47 8.36 -8.11 -10.09
CA TYR A 47 9.53 -7.74 -9.28
C TYR A 47 10.45 -8.95 -9.06
N CYS A 48 9.86 -10.13 -8.88
CA CYS A 48 10.54 -11.41 -8.73
C CYS A 48 9.93 -12.41 -9.71
N GLY A 49 10.77 -13.21 -10.38
CA GLY A 49 10.34 -14.15 -11.43
C GLY A 49 11.42 -15.16 -11.79
N TYR A 50 12.26 -15.52 -10.82
CA TYR A 50 13.29 -16.54 -11.00
C TYR A 50 12.68 -17.95 -10.93
N TYR A 51 11.63 -18.17 -10.14
CA TYR A 51 11.07 -19.50 -9.89
C TYR A 51 9.60 -19.52 -9.46
N ASP A 52 8.72 -20.12 -10.28
CA ASP A 52 7.27 -20.15 -10.03
C ASP A 52 6.76 -21.42 -9.31
N PHE A 53 7.58 -22.47 -9.20
CA PHE A 53 7.18 -23.74 -8.56
C PHE A 53 7.44 -23.72 -7.05
N SER A 54 7.09 -24.77 -6.31
CA SER A 54 7.15 -24.78 -4.82
C SER A 54 8.01 -25.91 -4.26
N LYS A 55 9.06 -26.33 -4.97
CA LYS A 55 10.01 -27.32 -4.44
C LYS A 55 10.62 -26.77 -3.16
N THR A 56 10.74 -27.65 -2.16
CA THR A 56 11.40 -27.34 -0.90
C THR A 56 12.76 -26.69 -1.14
N THR A 57 12.95 -25.52 -0.53
CA THR A 57 14.18 -24.74 -0.62
C THR A 57 14.74 -24.49 0.78
N ARG A 58 16.04 -24.72 0.99
CA ARG A 58 16.67 -24.68 2.32
C ARG A 58 18.15 -24.34 2.25
N ARG A 59 18.79 -24.11 3.40
CA ARG A 59 20.23 -23.82 3.50
C ARG A 59 21.10 -24.79 2.71
N GLY A 60 22.06 -24.25 1.98
CA GLY A 60 22.96 -25.00 1.08
C GLY A 60 22.39 -25.25 -0.31
N ASP A 61 21.11 -24.96 -0.53
CA ASP A 61 20.54 -24.92 -1.88
C ASP A 61 21.10 -23.77 -2.70
N VAL A 62 21.12 -23.97 -4.02
CA VAL A 62 21.53 -22.93 -4.98
C VAL A 62 20.57 -22.80 -6.16
N GLY A 63 20.64 -21.67 -6.84
CA GLY A 63 19.99 -21.40 -8.13
C GLY A 63 18.69 -20.62 -8.02
N ASN A 64 17.89 -20.67 -9.10
CA ASN A 64 16.74 -19.79 -9.28
C ASN A 64 15.69 -19.83 -8.16
N ARG A 65 15.45 -20.99 -7.54
CA ARG A 65 14.55 -21.09 -6.39
C ARG A 65 14.99 -20.22 -5.22
N VAL A 66 16.30 -20.09 -5.01
CA VAL A 66 16.86 -19.27 -3.94
C VAL A 66 16.81 -17.79 -4.32
N LYS A 67 17.11 -17.46 -5.58
CA LYS A 67 16.98 -16.09 -6.10
C LYS A 67 15.56 -15.56 -5.96
N GLU A 68 14.57 -16.42 -6.16
CA GLU A 68 13.17 -16.07 -5.93
C GLU A 68 12.92 -15.70 -4.47
N VAL A 69 13.37 -16.52 -3.51
CA VAL A 69 13.25 -16.21 -2.08
C VAL A 69 13.93 -14.89 -1.76
N GLN A 70 15.19 -14.71 -2.16
CA GLN A 70 15.97 -13.50 -1.89
C GLN A 70 15.34 -12.24 -2.51
N CYS A 71 14.81 -12.36 -3.72
CA CYS A 71 14.11 -11.26 -4.36
C CYS A 71 12.84 -10.87 -3.60
N ILE A 72 12.02 -11.84 -3.20
CA ILE A 72 10.80 -11.60 -2.43
C ILE A 72 11.14 -10.92 -1.10
N ILE A 73 12.21 -11.36 -0.43
CA ILE A 73 12.73 -10.74 0.80
C ILE A 73 13.03 -9.26 0.59
N ASN A 74 13.74 -8.93 -0.49
CA ASN A 74 14.10 -7.54 -0.80
C ASN A 74 12.90 -6.67 -1.19
N GLY A 75 11.83 -7.28 -1.72
CA GLY A 75 10.58 -6.59 -2.03
C GLY A 75 9.70 -6.33 -0.81
N TRP A 76 9.95 -7.00 0.32
CA TRP A 76 9.15 -6.88 1.52
C TRP A 76 9.51 -5.61 2.33
N ALA A 77 8.48 -4.83 2.70
CA ALA A 77 8.67 -3.61 3.47
C ALA A 77 9.21 -3.91 4.88
N GLY A 78 10.43 -3.47 5.17
CA GLY A 78 11.14 -3.76 6.42
C GLY A 78 12.06 -4.98 6.36
N GLY A 79 12.22 -5.60 5.19
CA GLY A 79 13.15 -6.71 4.96
C GLY A 79 14.62 -6.30 4.99
N GLU A 80 15.48 -7.28 5.25
CA GLU A 80 16.93 -7.14 5.07
C GLU A 80 17.23 -7.03 3.57
N VAL A 81 18.17 -6.17 3.19
CA VAL A 81 18.68 -6.13 1.81
C VAL A 81 19.67 -7.27 1.63
N LEU A 82 19.23 -8.32 0.93
CA LEU A 82 20.05 -9.47 0.59
C LEU A 82 20.60 -9.37 -0.84
N ASP A 83 21.78 -9.94 -1.04
CA ASP A 83 22.26 -10.22 -2.39
C ASP A 83 21.38 -11.30 -3.04
N VAL A 84 20.94 -11.09 -4.29
CA VAL A 84 20.19 -12.08 -5.08
C VAL A 84 21.17 -13.00 -5.83
N ASP A 85 22.11 -13.58 -5.09
CA ASP A 85 23.18 -14.43 -5.61
C ASP A 85 22.68 -15.85 -5.97
N GLY A 86 21.56 -16.26 -5.40
CA GLY A 86 21.01 -17.59 -5.55
C GLY A 86 21.66 -18.64 -4.66
N GLU A 87 22.37 -18.24 -3.61
CA GLU A 87 22.94 -19.13 -2.60
C GLU A 87 22.16 -19.04 -1.29
N PHE A 88 21.61 -20.16 -0.82
CA PHE A 88 20.80 -20.14 0.39
C PHE A 88 21.72 -20.19 1.61
N GLY A 89 22.29 -19.03 1.92
CA GLY A 89 23.24 -18.84 3.00
C GLY A 89 22.59 -18.64 4.37
N PRO A 90 23.42 -18.41 5.42
CA PRO A 90 22.94 -18.18 6.77
C PRO A 90 22.00 -16.99 6.92
N ARG A 91 22.24 -15.90 6.18
CA ARG A 91 21.38 -14.69 6.18
C ARG A 91 19.97 -15.01 5.66
N THR A 92 19.87 -15.62 4.48
CA THR A 92 18.59 -16.06 3.92
C THR A 92 17.85 -17.02 4.87
N ALA A 93 18.58 -17.95 5.50
CA ALA A 93 17.98 -18.87 6.46
C ALA A 93 17.46 -18.18 7.73
N SER A 94 18.21 -17.23 8.28
CA SER A 94 17.78 -16.47 9.47
C SER A 94 16.50 -15.71 9.18
N TRP A 95 16.46 -14.99 8.06
CA TRP A 95 15.28 -14.23 7.66
C TRP A 95 14.06 -15.15 7.45
N VAL A 96 14.24 -16.32 6.84
CA VAL A 96 13.14 -17.28 6.65
C VAL A 96 12.58 -17.78 7.97
N VAL A 97 13.43 -18.02 8.98
CA VAL A 97 12.97 -18.40 10.33
C VAL A 97 12.12 -17.28 10.92
N ASP A 98 12.62 -16.04 10.92
CA ASP A 98 11.90 -14.89 11.47
C ASP A 98 10.56 -14.68 10.76
N PHE A 99 10.56 -14.75 9.43
CA PHE A 99 9.35 -14.68 8.61
C PHE A 99 8.34 -15.76 8.96
N GLN A 100 8.79 -17.01 9.12
CA GLN A 100 7.92 -18.11 9.49
C GLN A 100 7.28 -17.86 10.86
N GLU A 101 8.06 -17.46 11.86
CA GLU A 101 7.56 -17.18 13.21
C GLU A 101 6.55 -16.01 13.22
N MET A 102 6.84 -14.93 12.48
CA MET A 102 5.93 -13.79 12.33
C MET A 102 4.60 -14.15 11.65
N ASN A 103 4.59 -15.18 10.81
CA ASN A 103 3.41 -15.65 10.08
C ASN A 103 2.75 -16.88 10.72
N GLY A 104 3.13 -17.26 11.94
CA GLY A 104 2.56 -18.40 12.65
C GLY A 104 2.90 -19.77 12.03
N LEU A 105 3.96 -19.83 11.23
CA LEU A 105 4.52 -21.06 10.69
C LEU A 105 5.60 -21.61 11.65
N ARG A 106 5.99 -22.87 11.43
CA ARG A 106 7.15 -23.45 12.14
C ARG A 106 8.44 -22.79 11.64
N GLY A 107 9.15 -22.07 12.52
CA GLY A 107 10.43 -21.40 12.26
C GLY A 107 11.61 -22.35 12.08
N ASP A 108 11.64 -23.11 10.99
CA ASP A 108 12.67 -24.11 10.70
C ASP A 108 13.67 -23.71 9.62
N GLY A 109 13.47 -22.55 8.99
CA GLY A 109 14.33 -22.03 7.93
C GLY A 109 14.20 -22.80 6.61
N VAL A 110 13.16 -23.62 6.46
CA VAL A 110 12.88 -24.41 5.25
C VAL A 110 11.67 -23.84 4.53
N VAL A 111 11.88 -23.38 3.31
CA VAL A 111 10.82 -22.88 2.45
C VAL A 111 10.10 -24.07 1.79
N GLY A 112 9.14 -24.62 2.53
CA GLY A 112 8.19 -25.64 2.06
C GLY A 112 6.96 -25.04 1.36
N PRO A 113 5.98 -25.86 0.97
CA PRO A 113 4.79 -25.40 0.25
C PRO A 113 4.01 -24.29 0.98
N GLU A 114 3.85 -24.39 2.30
CA GLU A 114 3.16 -23.38 3.12
C GLU A 114 3.95 -22.08 3.18
N THR A 115 5.27 -22.15 3.37
CA THR A 115 6.15 -20.98 3.36
C THR A 115 6.18 -20.31 1.99
N TRP A 116 6.21 -21.09 0.90
CA TRP A 116 6.11 -20.57 -0.47
C TRP A 116 4.79 -19.83 -0.72
N ALA A 117 3.67 -20.38 -0.21
CA ALA A 117 2.38 -19.72 -0.32
C ALA A 117 2.37 -18.38 0.43
N ALA A 118 2.92 -18.36 1.65
CA ALA A 118 3.03 -17.14 2.45
C ALA A 118 3.94 -16.08 1.79
N LEU A 119 5.14 -16.46 1.33
CA LEU A 119 6.09 -15.56 0.64
C LEU A 119 5.46 -14.87 -0.58
N ARG A 120 4.64 -15.60 -1.35
CA ARG A 120 3.99 -15.06 -2.56
C ARG A 120 2.72 -14.25 -2.28
N SER A 121 2.30 -14.20 -1.02
CA SER A 121 1.19 -13.35 -0.58
C SER A 121 1.62 -12.00 -0.02
N LEU A 122 2.95 -11.78 0.09
CA LEU A 122 3.55 -10.48 0.37
C LEU A 122 3.26 -9.48 -0.76
#